data_AF-A0A351FLF1-F1
#
_entry.id   AF-A0A351FLF1-F1
#
_cell.length_a   1.000
_cell.length_b   1.000
_cell.length_c   1.000
_cell.angle_alpha   90.00
_cell.angle_beta   90.00
_cell.angle_gamma   90.00
#
_symmetry.space_group_name_H-M   'P 1'
#
loop_
_entity.id
_entity.type
_entity.pdbx_description
1 polymer ?
#
loop_
_entity_poly.entity_id
_entity_poly.type
_entity_poly.pdbx_seq_one_letter_code
_entity_poly.pdbx_strand_id
1 'polypeptide(L)'
;MIRLLGVLIWIGPATIWYGGRMIWAVFTGSPDKTCICQKSPKRWASQLLWISGVKICFENIDLVNPSKPQILVANHSSWYDVLALVLIPGTFVFVAKRELA
;
A
#
# COMPACT_ATOMS: atom_id res chain seq x y z
N MET A 1 -19.00 4.18 13.41
CA MET A 1 -19.13 2.76 13.83
C MET A 1 -19.23 1.80 12.65
N ILE A 2 -20.13 2.00 11.67
CA ILE A 2 -20.28 1.11 10.50
C ILE A 2 -18.97 0.94 9.70
N ARG A 3 -18.24 2.03 9.43
CA ARG A 3 -16.96 1.97 8.70
C ARG A 3 -15.87 1.20 9.46
N LEU A 4 -15.80 1.38 10.77
CA LEU A 4 -14.85 0.65 11.63
C LEU A 4 -15.11 -0.86 11.57
N LEU A 5 -16.37 -1.27 11.70
CA LEU A 5 -16.76 -2.68 11.57
C LEU A 5 -16.40 -3.23 10.18
N GLY A 6 -16.67 -2.45 9.12
CA GLY A 6 -16.26 -2.80 7.76
C GLY A 6 -14.76 -3.02 7.64
N VAL A 7 -13.93 -2.13 8.20
CA VAL A 7 -12.47 -2.26 8.20
C VAL A 7 -12.03 -3.51 8.96
N LEU A 8 -12.57 -3.75 10.16
CA LEU A 8 -12.21 -4.92 10.98
C LEU A 8 -12.55 -6.24 10.29
N ILE A 9 -13.69 -6.30 9.60
CA ILE A 9 -14.10 -7.49 8.84
C ILE A 9 -13.24 -7.68 7.59
N TRP A 10 -12.84 -6.59 6.92
CA TRP A 10 -12.17 -6.68 5.62
C TRP A 10 -10.65 -6.83 5.71
N ILE A 11 -10.01 -6.23 6.72
CA ILE A 11 -8.54 -6.18 6.80
C ILE A 11 -7.91 -7.57 6.84
N GLY A 12 -8.50 -8.52 7.58
CA GLY A 12 -8.03 -9.90 7.67
C GLY A 12 -8.04 -10.62 6.32
N PRO A 13 -9.22 -10.79 5.67
CA PRO A 13 -9.34 -11.39 4.35
C PRO A 13 -8.46 -10.73 3.29
N ALA A 14 -8.42 -9.40 3.24
CA ALA A 14 -7.60 -8.67 2.29
C ALA A 14 -6.10 -8.95 2.50
N THR A 15 -5.65 -8.96 3.75
CA THR A 15 -4.24 -9.25 4.09
C THR A 15 -3.87 -10.68 3.70
N ILE A 16 -4.72 -11.66 4.01
CA ILE A 16 -4.51 -13.06 3.64
C ILE A 16 -4.43 -13.21 2.12
N TRP A 17 -5.36 -12.58 1.38
CA TRP A 17 -5.41 -12.67 -0.07
C TRP A 17 -4.18 -12.05 -0.74
N TYR A 18 -3.88 -10.78 -0.47
CA TYR A 18 -2.78 -10.07 -1.12
C TYR A 18 -1.41 -10.57 -0.64
N GLY A 19 -1.27 -10.86 0.65
CA GLY A 19 -0.07 -11.48 1.23
C GLY A 19 0.17 -12.88 0.67
N GLY A 20 -0.85 -13.74 0.69
CA GLY A 20 -0.77 -15.10 0.14
C GLY A 20 -0.40 -15.12 -1.33
N ARG A 21 -0.93 -14.19 -2.15
CA ARG A 21 -0.54 -14.05 -3.56
C ARG A 21 0.93 -13.67 -3.74
N MET A 22 1.47 -12.77 -2.92
CA MET A 22 2.88 -12.40 -2.98
C MET A 22 3.77 -13.58 -2.59
N ILE A 23 3.45 -14.23 -1.48
CA ILE A 23 4.15 -15.43 -0.99
C ILE A 23 4.15 -16.50 -2.09
N TRP A 24 2.98 -16.85 -2.62
CA TRP A 24 2.84 -17.84 -3.68
C TRP A 24 3.66 -17.49 -4.92
N ALA A 25 3.63 -16.24 -5.38
CA ALA A 25 4.38 -15.79 -6.54
C ALA A 25 5.91 -15.91 -6.35
N VAL A 26 6.41 -15.63 -5.14
CA VAL A 26 7.82 -15.79 -4.79
C VAL A 26 8.21 -17.27 -4.74
N PHE A 27 7.43 -18.11 -4.05
CA PHE A 27 7.73 -19.54 -3.89
C PHE A 27 7.65 -20.32 -5.20
N THR A 28 6.72 -19.96 -6.09
CA THR A 28 6.57 -20.61 -7.41
C THR A 28 7.53 -20.07 -8.47
N GLY A 29 8.37 -19.07 -8.14
CA GLY A 29 9.27 -18.46 -9.11
C GLY A 29 8.54 -17.77 -10.27
N SER A 30 7.32 -17.28 -10.03
CA SER A 30 6.47 -16.69 -11.08
C SER A 30 7.21 -15.61 -11.87
N PRO A 31 7.10 -15.59 -13.22
CA PRO A 31 7.68 -14.54 -14.04
C PRO A 31 7.11 -13.15 -13.70
N ASP A 32 5.88 -13.10 -13.18
CA ASP A 32 5.17 -11.87 -12.82
C ASP A 32 5.37 -11.42 -11.38
N LYS A 33 6.26 -12.06 -10.61
CA LYS A 33 6.45 -11.79 -9.17
C LYS A 33 6.64 -10.32 -8.85
N THR A 34 7.44 -9.59 -9.64
CA THR A 34 7.69 -8.15 -9.45
C THR A 34 6.40 -7.35 -9.57
N CYS A 35 5.59 -7.63 -10.58
CA CYS A 35 4.30 -6.98 -10.81
C CYS A 35 3.32 -7.27 -9.66
N ILE A 36 3.27 -8.52 -9.19
CA ILE A 36 2.42 -8.93 -8.07
C ILE A 36 2.83 -8.22 -6.77
N CYS A 37 4.12 -8.24 -6.43
CA CYS A 37 4.65 -7.57 -5.24
C CYS A 37 4.47 -6.05 -5.27
N GLN A 38 4.47 -5.41 -6.45
CA GLN A 38 4.21 -3.98 -6.57
C GLN A 38 2.71 -3.63 -6.50
N LYS A 39 1.83 -4.44 -7.12
CA LYS A 39 0.40 -4.13 -7.21
C LYS A 39 -0.39 -4.54 -5.96
N SER A 40 -0.01 -5.63 -5.31
CA SER A 40 -0.72 -6.16 -4.13
C SER A 40 -0.80 -5.15 -2.97
N PRO A 41 0.29 -4.49 -2.54
CA PRO A 41 0.21 -3.48 -1.47
C PRO A 41 -0.67 -2.28 -1.84
N LYS A 42 -0.59 -1.79 -3.09
CA LYS A 42 -1.43 -0.67 -3.56
C LYS A 42 -2.91 -1.02 -3.54
N ARG A 43 -3.27 -2.23 -3.99
CA ARG A 43 -4.66 -2.70 -3.98
C ARG A 43 -5.19 -2.92 -2.56
N TRP A 44 -4.39 -3.52 -1.68
CA TRP A 44 -4.73 -3.68 -0.27
C TRP A 44 -4.98 -2.32 0.41
N ALA A 45 -4.06 -1.36 0.25
CA ALA A 45 -4.19 -0.03 0.82
C ALA A 45 -5.40 0.74 0.25
N SER A 46 -5.61 0.69 -1.07
CA SER A 46 -6.75 1.33 -1.72
C SER A 46 -8.09 0.80 -1.19
N GLN A 47 -8.21 -0.50 -0.90
CA GLN A 47 -9.42 -1.06 -0.32
C GLN A 47 -9.66 -0.58 1.12
N LEU A 48 -8.60 -0.55 1.95
CA LEU A 48 -8.72 -0.06 3.32
C LEU A 48 -9.11 1.42 3.36
N LEU A 49 -8.51 2.25 2.50
CA LEU A 49 -8.86 3.66 2.37
C LEU A 49 -10.33 3.82 1.96
N TRP A 50 -10.79 3.05 0.97
CA TRP A 50 -12.17 3.12 0.48
C TRP A 50 -13.20 2.72 1.55
N ILE A 51 -12.99 1.61 2.27
CA ILE A 51 -13.91 1.14 3.34
C ILE A 51 -13.92 2.12 4.52
N SER A 52 -12.78 2.75 4.80
CA SER A 52 -12.67 3.81 5.80
C SER A 52 -13.35 5.11 5.35
N GLY A 53 -13.76 5.19 4.09
CA GLY A 53 -14.37 6.36 3.47
C GLY A 53 -13.40 7.53 3.32
N VAL A 54 -12.11 7.22 3.15
CA VAL A 54 -11.06 8.19 2.87
C VAL A 54 -10.99 8.41 1.36
N LYS A 55 -11.15 9.66 0.94
CA LYS A 55 -10.94 10.09 -0.44
C LYS A 55 -9.53 10.65 -0.57
N ILE A 56 -8.73 10.06 -1.47
CA ILE A 56 -7.40 10.57 -1.79
C ILE A 56 -7.54 11.59 -2.91
N CYS A 57 -6.94 12.76 -2.71
CA CYS A 57 -6.77 13.78 -3.73
C CYS A 57 -5.27 13.96 -3.95
N PHE A 58 -4.83 13.84 -5.19
CA PHE A 58 -3.45 14.11 -5.57
C PHE A 58 -3.35 15.50 -6.15
N GLU A 59 -2.38 16.26 -5.70
CA GLU A 59 -2.00 17.56 -6.25
C GLU A 59 -0.55 17.47 -6.73
N ASN A 60 -0.26 18.01 -7.92
CA ASN A 60 1.09 18.05 -8.50
C ASN A 60 1.78 16.66 -8.60
N ILE A 61 1.02 15.60 -8.87
CA ILE A 61 1.55 14.22 -8.93
C ILE A 61 2.54 14.00 -10.07
N ASP A 62 2.46 14.84 -11.09
CA ASP A 62 3.36 14.90 -12.25
C ASP A 62 4.80 15.30 -11.89
N LEU A 63 5.01 15.94 -10.73
CA LEU A 63 6.37 16.20 -10.21
C LEU A 63 7.08 14.93 -9.74
N VAL A 64 6.34 13.85 -9.48
CA VAL A 64 6.91 12.54 -9.12
C VAL A 64 7.30 11.81 -10.40
N ASN A 65 8.59 11.52 -10.54
CA ASN A 65 9.14 10.78 -11.67
C ASN A 65 9.43 9.32 -11.26
N PRO A 66 8.56 8.35 -11.61
CA PRO A 66 8.71 6.96 -11.20
C PRO A 66 9.92 6.25 -11.83
N SER A 67 10.57 6.87 -12.81
CA SER A 67 11.76 6.33 -13.49
C SER A 67 13.06 6.69 -12.78
N LYS A 68 13.01 7.54 -11.75
CA LYS A 68 14.19 7.98 -10.98
C LYS A 68 13.98 7.68 -9.50
N PRO A 69 15.03 7.25 -8.76
CA PRO A 69 14.96 7.19 -7.31
C PRO A 69 14.71 8.58 -6.72
N GLN A 70 13.71 8.71 -5.85
CA GLN A 70 13.36 9.97 -5.18
C GLN A 70 13.05 9.70 -3.71
N ILE A 71 13.40 10.64 -2.84
CA ILE A 71 13.04 10.60 -1.42
C ILE A 71 11.86 11.54 -1.22
N LEU A 72 10.72 10.98 -0.82
CA LEU A 72 9.54 11.75 -0.44
C LEU A 72 9.57 11.99 1.06
N VAL A 73 9.55 13.26 1.46
CA VAL A 73 9.48 13.66 2.88
C VAL A 73 8.10 14.22 3.12
N ALA A 74 7.32 13.55 3.97
CA ALA A 74 5.97 13.95 4.35
C ALA A 74 5.90 14.20 5.85
N ASN A 75 4.97 15.04 6.28
CA ASN A 75 4.56 15.08 7.67
C ASN A 75 3.94 13.73 8.08
N HIS A 76 4.01 13.39 9.36
CA HIS A 76 3.38 12.18 9.89
C HIS A 76 2.29 12.55 10.90
N SER A 77 1.03 12.36 10.52
CA SER A 77 -0.14 12.74 11.29
C SER A 77 -1.05 11.56 11.64
N SER A 78 -0.91 10.45 10.92
CA SER A 78 -1.82 9.31 11.03
C SER A 78 -1.18 8.00 10.55
N TRP A 79 -1.68 6.88 11.05
CA TRP A 79 -1.40 5.55 10.49
C TRP A 79 -1.86 5.41 9.03
N TYR A 80 -2.79 6.26 8.58
CA TYR A 80 -3.27 6.28 7.19
C TYR A 80 -2.25 6.87 6.22
N ASP A 81 -1.21 7.55 6.70
CA ASP A 81 -0.22 8.21 5.85
C ASP A 81 0.49 7.18 4.95
N VAL A 82 0.89 6.03 5.49
CA VAL A 82 1.54 4.96 4.70
C VAL A 82 0.58 4.36 3.66
N LEU A 83 -0.71 4.27 3.98
CA LEU A 83 -1.74 3.77 3.05
C LEU A 83 -1.97 4.74 1.89
N ALA A 84 -1.89 6.05 2.15
CA ALA A 84 -2.00 7.06 1.11
C ALA A 84 -0.72 7.11 0.25
N LEU A 85 0.46 7.10 0.88
CA LEU A 85 1.75 7.26 0.20
C LEU A 85 2.09 6.08 -0.71
N VAL A 86 1.67 4.84 -0.38
CA VAL A 86 1.91 3.67 -1.26
C VAL A 86 1.19 3.78 -2.61
N LEU A 87 0.16 4.63 -2.71
CA LEU A 87 -0.57 4.87 -3.96
C LEU A 87 0.17 5.80 -4.93
N ILE A 88 1.24 6.48 -4.48
CA ILE A 88 2.08 7.30 -5.35
C ILE A 88 2.72 6.42 -6.46
N PRO A 89 2.86 6.93 -7.70
CA PRO A 89 3.50 6.19 -8.80
C PRO A 89 4.92 5.75 -8.47
N GLY A 90 5.30 4.58 -8.98
CA GLY A 90 6.64 4.00 -8.77
C GLY A 90 6.70 2.94 -7.68
N THR A 91 7.92 2.50 -7.40
CA THR A 91 8.24 1.53 -6.35
C THR A 91 8.28 2.23 -5.01
N PHE A 92 7.49 1.73 -4.05
CA PHE A 92 7.39 2.31 -2.72
C PHE A 92 8.22 1.53 -1.72
N VAL A 93 9.13 2.23 -1.04
CA VAL A 93 9.87 1.75 0.13
C VAL A 93 9.80 2.86 1.17
N PHE A 94 9.60 2.52 2.44
CA PHE A 94 9.57 3.48 3.52
C PHE A 94 10.49 3.05 4.65
N VAL A 95 11.00 4.03 5.38
CA VAL A 95 11.84 3.79 6.56
C VAL A 95 10.93 3.43 7.73
N ALA A 96 11.07 2.20 8.22
CA ALA A 96 10.35 1.71 9.38
C ALA A 96 11.26 1.68 10.62
N LYS A 97 10.66 1.83 11.78
CA LYS A 97 11.31 1.66 13.08
C LYS A 97 11.79 0.21 13.26
N ARG A 98 12.93 0.02 13.94
CA ARG A 98 13.50 -1.31 14.18
C ARG A 98 12.55 -2.21 14.98
N GLU A 99 11.76 -1.62 15.87
CA GLU A 99 10.80 -2.32 16.72
C GLU A 99 9.64 -2.96 15.93
N LEU A 100 9.52 -2.70 14.63
CA LEU A 100 8.52 -3.29 13.73
C LEU A 100 9.02 -4.52 12.95
N ALA A 101 10.29 -4.90 13.12
CA ALA A 101 10.92 -6.02 12.43
C ALA A 101 11.04 -7.27 13.32
#